data_AF-A0A8B7GC94-F1
#
_entry.id   AF-A0A8B7GC94-F1
#
_cell.length_a   1.000
_cell.length_b   1.000
_cell.length_c   1.000
_cell.angle_alpha   90.00
_cell.angle_beta   90.00
_cell.angle_gamma   90.00
#
_symmetry.space_group_name_H-M   'P 1'
#
loop_
_entity.id
_entity.type
_entity.pdbx_description
1 polymer ?
#
loop_
_entity_poly.entity_id
_entity_poly.type
_entity_poly.pdbx_seq_one_letter_code
_entity_poly.pdbx_strand_id
1 'polypeptide(L)'
;MALPACAVRALGPRLQPERGAPARTTCPRRHSRVEAELAESRPGLVAASVRAGPPRGVSHGFHSRPLLEEPLKASSSLAGAARAPLFALLSRGCRRRMHDLRRRWDLGSLCRALLTRGLAALGHSLKHVLSAIFSKIFGPLASVGNMDEKSNKLLLALVMLFLFAVIVLQYVCPGTECQLLRLQAFSSPVPDPYRSEDESSARFVPRYNFTRGDLLRKVDFDIKGDDLIVFLHIQKTGGTTFGRHLVRNIQLEQPCECRVGQKKCTCHRPGKRETWLFSRFSTGWSCGLHADWTELTSCVPSVVDGKRDAKLRPSRNFHYITILRDPVSRYLSEWRHVQRGATWKASLHVCDGRPPTSEELPSCYTGDDWSGCPLKEFMDCPYNLANNRQVRMLSDLTLVGCYNLSVMPEKQRNKVLLESAKSNLKHMAFFGLTEFQRKTQYLFEKTFNMNFISPFTQYNTTRASSVEINEEIQKRIEGLNFLDMELYSYAKDLFLQRYQFMRQKEHQEARRKRQEQRKFLKGRFLQTHFQSQGQGQGQGQNPSQNPSQNPNPNANQNLTQNLIQNLTQSLSQKENRENQKQSPGQEQNEGNTSNGTNDYIGSVEKWR
;
A
#
# COMPACT_ATOMS: atom_id res chain seq x y z
N MET A 1 -62.63 -64.08 -20.94
CA MET A 1 -61.89 -65.31 -21.29
C MET A 1 -60.40 -64.98 -21.42
N ALA A 2 -59.52 -65.97 -21.22
CA ALA A 2 -58.11 -66.01 -21.63
C ALA A 2 -57.16 -64.82 -21.33
N LEU A 3 -56.45 -64.92 -20.20
CA LEU A 3 -54.98 -64.70 -20.12
C LEU A 3 -54.28 -66.06 -20.50
N PRO A 4 -52.96 -66.33 -20.30
CA PRO A 4 -51.78 -65.52 -19.91
C PRO A 4 -50.50 -65.81 -20.77
N ALA A 5 -49.32 -65.40 -20.26
CA ALA A 5 -47.99 -66.09 -20.27
C ALA A 5 -46.82 -65.27 -20.88
N CYS A 6 -45.55 -65.38 -20.49
CA CYS A 6 -44.83 -65.79 -19.25
C CYS A 6 -43.41 -65.18 -19.36
N ALA A 7 -42.77 -64.53 -18.38
CA ALA A 7 -42.30 -65.01 -17.08
C ALA A 7 -41.19 -66.10 -17.15
N VAL A 8 -39.90 -65.70 -17.02
CA VAL A 8 -38.76 -66.54 -16.57
C VAL A 8 -37.81 -65.69 -15.70
N ARG A 9 -37.21 -66.30 -14.66
CA ARG A 9 -36.29 -65.65 -13.70
C ARG A 9 -35.30 -66.67 -13.13
N ALA A 10 -33.99 -66.42 -13.22
CA ALA A 10 -32.93 -67.16 -12.51
C ALA A 10 -31.77 -66.18 -12.18
N LEU A 11 -31.05 -66.16 -11.05
CA LEU A 11 -30.69 -67.11 -9.97
C LEU A 11 -29.34 -67.84 -10.13
N GLY A 12 -28.28 -67.15 -9.69
CA GLY A 12 -27.08 -67.74 -9.06
C GLY A 12 -25.95 -68.23 -9.98
N PRO A 13 -24.79 -68.63 -9.42
CA PRO A 13 -24.45 -68.71 -7.98
C PRO A 13 -23.31 -67.74 -7.53
N ARG A 14 -23.03 -67.72 -6.22
CA ARG A 14 -21.81 -67.17 -5.60
C ARG A 14 -20.74 -68.26 -5.47
N LEU A 15 -19.46 -67.92 -5.60
CA LEU A 15 -18.34 -68.62 -4.95
C LEU A 15 -17.17 -67.67 -4.64
N GLN A 16 -16.42 -67.98 -3.58
CA GLN A 16 -15.21 -67.34 -3.04
C GLN A 16 -14.54 -68.36 -2.09
N PRO A 17 -13.29 -68.19 -1.63
CA PRO A 17 -12.20 -67.33 -2.13
C PRO A 17 -10.92 -68.14 -2.46
N GLU A 18 -9.85 -67.50 -2.91
CA GLU A 18 -8.47 -68.02 -2.72
C GLU A 18 -7.45 -66.87 -2.64
N ARG A 19 -6.20 -67.18 -2.30
CA ARG A 19 -5.12 -66.27 -1.89
C ARG A 19 -4.07 -66.07 -2.99
N GLY A 20 -3.48 -64.89 -3.04
CA GLY A 20 -2.32 -64.63 -3.91
C GLY A 20 -1.72 -63.24 -3.73
N ALA A 21 -0.59 -63.15 -3.02
CA ALA A 21 0.34 -62.03 -3.13
C ALA A 21 1.44 -62.41 -4.15
N PRO A 22 2.12 -61.43 -4.78
CA PRO A 22 3.49 -61.19 -4.32
C PRO A 22 4.01 -59.74 -4.46
N ALA A 23 5.27 -59.58 -4.02
CA ALA A 23 6.26 -58.58 -4.44
C ALA A 23 6.05 -57.09 -4.10
N ARG A 24 6.89 -56.62 -3.17
CA ARG A 24 7.18 -55.19 -2.95
C ARG A 24 7.90 -54.59 -4.17
N THR A 25 7.60 -53.34 -4.49
CA THR A 25 8.58 -52.37 -5.03
C THR A 25 8.72 -51.20 -4.05
N THR A 26 9.90 -50.60 -3.99
CA THR A 26 10.30 -49.64 -2.93
C THR A 26 10.75 -48.30 -3.49
N CYS A 27 10.78 -47.30 -2.60
CA CYS A 27 11.26 -45.92 -2.78
C CYS A 27 10.29 -44.94 -3.48
N PRO A 28 10.34 -43.63 -3.12
CA PRO A 28 10.50 -43.12 -1.75
C PRO A 28 9.47 -42.03 -1.38
N ARG A 29 9.00 -42.03 -0.12
CA ARG A 29 8.11 -40.97 0.41
C ARG A 29 8.84 -39.63 0.51
N ARG A 30 8.37 -38.60 -0.19
CA ARG A 30 8.64 -37.20 0.20
C ARG A 30 7.66 -36.80 1.31
N HIS A 31 8.16 -36.62 2.52
CA HIS A 31 7.39 -36.00 3.60
C HIS A 31 7.16 -34.52 3.30
N SER A 32 5.90 -34.11 3.08
CA SER A 32 5.51 -32.69 3.15
C SER A 32 5.25 -32.31 4.61
N ARG A 33 6.15 -31.52 5.20
CA ARG A 33 6.05 -31.06 6.60
C ARG A 33 5.03 -29.93 6.74
N VAL A 34 3.74 -30.28 6.70
CA VAL A 34 2.60 -29.36 6.89
C VAL A 34 1.51 -30.00 7.75
N GLU A 35 1.86 -30.42 8.98
CA GLU A 35 0.92 -30.57 10.11
C GLU A 35 1.68 -30.90 11.40
N ALA A 36 2.18 -29.85 12.08
CA ALA A 36 2.76 -29.93 13.43
C ALA A 36 3.01 -28.50 13.99
N GLU A 37 1.94 -27.79 14.37
CA GLU A 37 1.93 -26.62 15.28
C GLU A 37 0.50 -26.03 15.37
N LEU A 38 -0.41 -26.74 16.05
CA LEU A 38 -1.78 -26.24 16.31
C LEU A 38 -2.37 -26.86 17.60
N ALA A 39 -1.51 -27.08 18.60
CA ALA A 39 -1.82 -27.82 19.83
C ALA A 39 -1.32 -27.13 21.12
N GLU A 40 -1.17 -25.81 21.13
CA GLU A 40 -0.70 -25.09 22.33
C GLU A 40 -1.35 -23.69 22.48
N SER A 41 -2.60 -23.66 22.99
CA SER A 41 -3.25 -22.49 23.64
C SER A 41 -4.73 -22.77 23.97
N ARG A 42 -4.98 -23.64 24.96
CA ARG A 42 -6.29 -23.73 25.65
C ARG A 42 -6.08 -23.53 27.15
N PRO A 43 -6.54 -22.43 27.77
CA PRO A 43 -6.74 -22.41 29.21
C PRO A 43 -7.92 -23.33 29.54
N GLY A 44 -7.70 -24.33 30.39
CA GLY A 44 -8.74 -25.29 30.77
C GLY A 44 -9.77 -24.69 31.72
N LEU A 45 -11.04 -25.07 31.56
CA LEU A 45 -12.02 -24.97 32.65
C LEU A 45 -11.69 -26.05 33.67
N VAL A 46 -11.46 -25.65 34.93
CA VAL A 46 -11.43 -26.58 36.06
C VAL A 46 -12.80 -26.53 36.72
N ALA A 47 -13.47 -27.68 36.82
CA ALA A 47 -14.75 -27.79 37.52
C ALA A 47 -14.54 -27.65 39.03
N ALA A 48 -15.33 -26.82 39.69
CA ALA A 48 -15.35 -26.74 41.14
C ALA A 48 -16.08 -27.97 41.73
N SER A 49 -15.53 -28.55 42.80
CA SER A 49 -16.21 -29.53 43.63
C SER A 49 -16.01 -29.16 45.10
N VAL A 50 -17.07 -29.26 45.89
CA VAL A 50 -17.15 -28.67 47.24
C VAL A 50 -16.96 -29.73 48.32
N ARG A 51 -16.05 -29.48 49.26
CA ARG A 51 -16.09 -30.03 50.63
C ARG A 51 -15.65 -28.98 51.64
N ALA A 52 -16.21 -29.04 52.85
CA ALA A 52 -16.00 -28.08 53.91
C ALA A 52 -15.39 -28.74 55.17
N GLY A 53 -14.62 -27.97 55.94
CA GLY A 53 -14.03 -28.36 57.24
C GLY A 53 -13.10 -27.26 57.78
N PRO A 54 -12.98 -27.02 59.11
CA PRO A 54 -12.65 -25.68 59.62
C PRO A 54 -11.41 -25.66 60.59
N PRO A 55 -11.19 -24.70 61.52
CA PRO A 55 -10.30 -23.56 61.22
C PRO A 55 -9.26 -23.16 62.31
N ARG A 56 -8.26 -22.33 61.93
CA ARG A 56 -7.44 -21.36 62.72
C ARG A 56 -6.67 -20.41 61.76
N GLY A 57 -6.22 -19.20 62.13
CA GLY A 57 -6.56 -18.39 63.32
C GLY A 57 -5.62 -17.18 63.60
N VAL A 58 -6.15 -15.95 63.49
CA VAL A 58 -5.86 -14.72 64.30
C VAL A 58 -4.50 -13.97 64.17
N SER A 59 -4.55 -12.72 63.65
CA SER A 59 -3.65 -11.53 63.85
C SER A 59 -2.15 -11.64 63.46
N HIS A 60 -1.26 -10.62 63.33
CA HIS A 60 -1.14 -9.12 63.40
C HIS A 60 -0.11 -8.65 62.31
N GLY A 61 0.23 -7.37 62.02
CA GLY A 61 -0.33 -6.05 62.37
C GLY A 61 0.67 -4.84 62.33
N PHE A 62 0.48 -3.90 61.39
CA PHE A 62 0.92 -2.46 61.39
C PHE A 62 2.39 -1.98 61.15
N HIS A 63 2.49 -0.66 60.83
CA HIS A 63 3.65 0.27 60.63
C HIS A 63 4.51 0.11 59.33
N SER A 64 4.94 1.13 58.55
CA SER A 64 5.20 2.61 58.68
C SER A 64 6.54 3.00 59.36
N ARG A 65 7.37 3.97 58.93
CA ARG A 65 7.42 4.96 57.79
C ARG A 65 8.93 5.38 57.53
N PRO A 66 9.29 6.30 56.58
CA PRO A 66 10.68 6.50 56.09
C PRO A 66 11.41 7.81 56.51
N LEU A 67 12.72 7.90 56.19
CA LEU A 67 13.66 9.06 56.18
C LEU A 67 14.90 8.71 55.27
N LEU A 68 15.77 9.59 54.74
CA LEU A 68 15.74 11.00 54.26
C LEU A 68 17.05 11.32 53.44
N GLU A 69 17.05 12.36 52.58
CA GLU A 69 18.14 13.30 52.10
C GLU A 69 19.64 12.85 51.96
N GLU A 70 20.36 13.03 50.82
CA GLU A 70 20.96 14.26 50.16
C GLU A 70 22.34 14.72 50.79
N PRO A 71 23.16 15.70 50.27
CA PRO A 71 23.50 16.11 48.87
C PRO A 71 24.98 16.59 48.61
N LEU A 72 25.24 17.23 47.43
CA LEU A 72 26.35 18.18 47.07
C LEU A 72 27.77 17.61 46.72
N LYS A 73 28.69 18.27 45.96
CA LYS A 73 28.71 19.53 45.16
C LYS A 73 29.75 19.51 43.99
N ALA A 74 29.82 20.59 43.20
CA ALA A 74 30.86 20.88 42.18
C ALA A 74 32.22 21.33 42.81
N SER A 75 33.34 21.65 42.12
CA SER A 75 33.68 21.90 40.70
C SER A 75 35.09 21.31 40.36
N SER A 76 36.00 21.74 39.44
CA SER A 76 36.17 22.91 38.53
C SER A 76 37.21 22.58 37.40
N SER A 77 37.51 23.51 36.48
CA SER A 77 38.39 23.32 35.31
C SER A 77 39.84 23.85 35.44
N LEU A 78 40.81 23.22 34.75
CA LEU A 78 41.93 23.92 34.08
C LEU A 78 42.55 23.07 32.95
N ALA A 79 43.41 23.65 32.11
CA ALA A 79 43.90 23.03 30.85
C ALA A 79 45.44 22.83 30.80
N GLY A 80 45.92 21.86 30.02
CA GLY A 80 47.36 21.63 29.80
C GLY A 80 47.68 20.43 28.89
N ALA A 81 48.44 20.67 27.81
CA ALA A 81 48.68 19.75 26.69
C ALA A 81 49.52 18.49 26.98
N ALA A 82 49.22 17.39 26.26
CA ALA A 82 50.21 16.40 25.78
C ALA A 82 49.66 15.55 24.61
N ARG A 83 50.53 15.10 23.69
CA ARG A 83 50.19 14.17 22.57
C ARG A 83 50.83 12.79 22.81
N ALA A 84 50.02 11.72 22.84
CA ALA A 84 50.47 10.35 22.60
C ALA A 84 49.30 9.46 22.10
N PRO A 85 49.49 8.56 21.10
CA PRO A 85 48.41 7.76 20.53
C PRO A 85 48.13 6.48 21.33
N LEU A 86 46.87 6.03 21.32
CA LEU A 86 46.33 4.94 22.15
C LEU A 86 46.77 3.50 21.77
N PHE A 87 47.94 3.33 21.13
CA PHE A 87 48.43 2.03 20.63
C PHE A 87 49.06 1.11 21.69
N ALA A 88 49.20 1.58 22.94
CA ALA A 88 49.92 0.86 23.99
C ALA A 88 49.17 -0.34 24.60
N LEU A 89 47.82 -0.30 24.61
CA LEU A 89 46.96 -1.21 25.40
C LEU A 89 46.58 -2.54 24.73
N LEU A 90 47.28 -2.97 23.67
CA LEU A 90 47.01 -4.25 23.00
C LEU A 90 48.07 -5.32 23.30
N SER A 91 47.61 -6.49 23.75
CA SER A 91 48.42 -7.62 24.22
C SER A 91 49.27 -8.27 23.11
N ARG A 92 50.36 -8.96 23.52
CA ARG A 92 51.44 -9.46 22.64
C ARG A 92 50.97 -10.35 21.48
N GLY A 93 49.89 -11.12 21.66
CA GLY A 93 49.33 -11.97 20.59
C GLY A 93 48.78 -11.19 19.39
N CYS A 94 48.23 -9.98 19.60
CA CYS A 94 47.64 -9.18 18.53
C CYS A 94 48.72 -8.58 17.58
N ARG A 95 49.92 -8.31 18.11
CA ARG A 95 51.00 -7.62 17.37
C ARG A 95 51.66 -8.49 16.29
N ARG A 96 51.69 -9.82 16.44
CA ARG A 96 52.22 -10.73 15.39
C ARG A 96 51.26 -10.87 14.21
N ARG A 97 49.95 -11.03 14.45
CA ARG A 97 48.97 -11.26 13.36
C ARG A 97 48.73 -10.03 12.45
N MET A 98 49.03 -8.81 12.92
CA MET A 98 49.06 -7.62 12.06
C MET A 98 50.33 -7.49 11.21
N HIS A 99 51.42 -8.20 11.53
CA HIS A 99 52.69 -8.03 10.83
C HIS A 99 52.75 -8.77 9.48
N ASP A 100 52.03 -9.89 9.35
CA ASP A 100 51.92 -10.62 8.07
C ASP A 100 50.89 -9.99 7.14
N LEU A 101 49.79 -9.43 7.68
CA LEU A 101 48.79 -8.70 6.88
C LEU A 101 49.34 -7.40 6.26
N ARG A 102 50.37 -6.79 6.86
CA ARG A 102 51.01 -5.57 6.31
C ARG A 102 52.02 -5.83 5.18
N ARG A 103 52.33 -7.08 4.84
CA ARG A 103 53.21 -7.42 3.68
C ARG A 103 52.46 -7.67 2.36
N ARG A 104 51.13 -7.57 2.30
CA ARG A 104 50.33 -8.04 1.15
C ARG A 104 49.44 -7.02 0.43
N TRP A 105 49.56 -5.73 0.77
CA TRP A 105 48.80 -4.64 0.13
C TRP A 105 49.74 -3.50 -0.31
N ASP A 106 50.37 -3.68 -1.47
CA ASP A 106 50.96 -2.59 -2.26
C ASP A 106 50.17 -2.44 -3.56
N LEU A 107 49.37 -1.37 -3.65
CA LEU A 107 48.54 -1.08 -4.82
C LEU A 107 49.37 -0.67 -6.06
N GLY A 108 50.64 -0.27 -5.89
CA GLY A 108 51.53 0.11 -6.99
C GLY A 108 52.01 -1.07 -7.86
N SER A 109 51.83 -2.30 -7.38
CA SER A 109 52.23 -3.55 -8.06
C SER A 109 51.09 -4.18 -8.86
N LEU A 110 49.88 -4.29 -8.28
CA LEU A 110 48.74 -4.96 -8.91
C LEU A 110 48.26 -4.28 -10.21
N CYS A 111 48.20 -2.94 -10.24
CA CYS A 111 47.89 -2.22 -11.48
C CYS A 111 48.94 -2.47 -12.57
N ARG A 112 50.22 -2.61 -12.19
CA ARG A 112 51.32 -2.88 -13.13
C ARG A 112 51.24 -4.29 -13.70
N ALA A 113 50.90 -5.28 -12.87
CA ALA A 113 50.69 -6.67 -13.29
C ALA A 113 49.43 -6.87 -14.15
N LEU A 114 48.37 -6.09 -13.91
CA LEU A 114 47.14 -6.13 -14.72
C LEU A 114 47.32 -5.43 -16.07
N LEU A 115 48.05 -4.31 -16.13
CA LEU A 115 48.38 -3.64 -17.40
C LEU A 115 49.26 -4.51 -18.31
N THR A 116 50.29 -5.17 -17.76
CA THR A 116 51.17 -6.04 -18.55
C THR A 116 50.49 -7.33 -19.02
N ARG A 117 49.53 -7.89 -18.25
CA ARG A 117 48.73 -9.04 -18.70
C ARG A 117 47.59 -8.66 -19.65
N GLY A 118 46.97 -7.49 -19.50
CA GLY A 118 45.92 -7.02 -20.41
C GLY A 118 46.43 -6.77 -21.84
N LEU A 119 47.62 -6.17 -21.99
CA LEU A 119 48.23 -5.86 -23.29
C LEU A 119 48.80 -7.09 -24.05
N ALA A 120 48.74 -8.28 -23.45
CA ALA A 120 49.06 -9.56 -24.10
C ALA A 120 47.85 -10.17 -24.84
N ALA A 121 46.61 -9.73 -24.54
CA ALA A 121 45.39 -10.25 -25.16
C ALA A 121 44.94 -9.51 -26.44
N LEU A 122 45.68 -8.48 -26.88
CA LEU A 122 45.39 -7.71 -28.09
C LEU A 122 46.34 -8.09 -29.22
N GLY A 123 45.79 -8.74 -30.26
CA GLY A 123 46.53 -9.24 -31.42
C GLY A 123 47.25 -8.15 -32.21
N HIS A 124 48.33 -8.54 -32.90
CA HIS A 124 49.31 -7.63 -33.51
C HIS A 124 48.70 -6.52 -34.39
N SER A 125 47.66 -6.85 -35.17
CA SER A 125 46.99 -5.90 -36.07
C SER A 125 46.53 -4.61 -35.37
N LEU A 126 45.97 -4.69 -34.16
CA LEU A 126 45.42 -3.52 -33.47
C LEU A 126 46.52 -2.54 -32.99
N LYS A 127 47.73 -3.03 -32.71
CA LYS A 127 48.87 -2.20 -32.29
C LYS A 127 49.34 -1.27 -33.41
N HIS A 128 49.34 -1.74 -34.66
CA HIS A 128 49.69 -0.93 -35.82
C HIS A 128 48.60 0.11 -36.13
N VAL A 129 47.31 -0.26 -36.03
CA VAL A 129 46.19 0.68 -36.21
C VAL A 129 46.21 1.80 -35.17
N LEU A 130 46.37 1.47 -33.88
CA LEU A 130 46.43 2.48 -32.81
C LEU A 130 47.65 3.39 -32.93
N SER A 131 48.83 2.84 -33.30
CA SER A 131 50.04 3.64 -33.55
C SER A 131 49.85 4.61 -34.73
N ALA A 132 49.29 4.14 -35.86
CA ALA A 132 49.02 4.98 -37.02
C ALA A 132 47.98 6.08 -36.75
N ILE A 133 46.97 5.80 -35.91
CA ILE A 133 46.01 6.80 -35.43
C ILE A 133 46.71 7.84 -34.55
N PHE A 134 47.58 7.42 -33.63
CA PHE A 134 48.31 8.34 -32.75
C PHE A 134 49.22 9.29 -33.54
N SER A 135 50.01 8.77 -34.50
CA SER A 135 50.86 9.60 -35.37
C SER A 135 50.06 10.55 -36.26
N LYS A 136 48.86 10.16 -36.74
CA LYS A 136 48.01 11.04 -37.56
C LYS A 136 47.31 12.13 -36.75
N ILE A 137 46.90 11.86 -35.51
CA ILE A 137 46.20 12.84 -34.67
C ILE A 137 47.18 13.85 -34.06
N PHE A 138 48.34 13.41 -33.59
CA PHE A 138 49.30 14.28 -32.88
C PHE A 138 50.41 14.88 -33.77
N GLY A 139 50.63 14.34 -34.98
CA GLY A 139 51.66 14.81 -35.91
C GLY A 139 51.59 16.31 -36.29
N PRO A 140 50.40 16.89 -36.61
CA PRO A 140 50.33 18.25 -37.17
C PRO A 140 50.40 19.41 -36.16
N LEU A 141 50.45 19.17 -34.84
CA LEU A 141 50.46 20.26 -33.84
C LEU A 141 51.86 20.82 -33.54
N ALA A 142 52.91 20.34 -34.20
CA ALA A 142 54.29 20.80 -34.01
C ALA A 142 54.65 22.08 -34.82
N SER A 143 53.70 22.98 -35.10
CA SER A 143 53.98 24.27 -35.78
C SER A 143 52.91 25.36 -35.55
N VAL A 144 52.75 25.82 -34.30
CA VAL A 144 52.24 27.17 -33.98
C VAL A 144 53.07 27.72 -32.82
N GLY A 145 53.49 28.99 -32.91
CA GLY A 145 54.53 29.55 -32.04
C GLY A 145 54.07 30.05 -30.67
N ASN A 146 54.90 29.74 -29.66
CA ASN A 146 55.26 30.62 -28.53
C ASN A 146 54.13 31.29 -27.71
N MET A 147 53.40 30.49 -26.90
CA MET A 147 52.86 30.94 -25.61
C MET A 147 53.01 29.84 -24.54
N ASP A 148 53.19 30.27 -23.28
CA ASP A 148 53.67 29.51 -22.11
C ASP A 148 53.44 27.98 -22.11
N GLU A 149 54.54 27.23 -22.14
CA GLU A 149 54.59 25.77 -22.18
C GLU A 149 53.93 25.12 -20.95
N LYS A 150 53.90 25.80 -19.79
CA LYS A 150 53.23 25.29 -18.58
C LYS A 150 51.71 25.34 -18.70
N SER A 151 51.18 26.43 -19.25
CA SER A 151 49.74 26.62 -19.44
C SER A 151 49.16 25.60 -20.41
N ASN A 152 49.86 25.31 -21.51
CA ASN A 152 49.44 24.29 -22.47
C ASN A 152 49.47 22.87 -21.87
N LYS A 153 50.48 22.52 -21.06
CA LYS A 153 50.54 21.23 -20.35
C LYS A 153 49.45 21.10 -19.28
N LEU A 154 49.13 22.18 -18.55
CA LEU A 154 48.03 22.20 -17.58
C LEU A 154 46.66 22.07 -18.27
N LEU A 155 46.43 22.80 -19.36
CA LEU A 155 45.20 22.73 -20.14
C LEU A 155 45.00 21.32 -20.71
N LEU A 156 46.04 20.71 -21.29
CA LEU A 156 45.98 19.34 -21.80
C LEU A 156 45.70 18.32 -20.68
N ALA A 157 46.29 18.49 -19.49
CA ALA A 157 46.01 17.64 -18.33
C ALA A 157 44.56 17.79 -17.85
N LEU A 158 44.00 19.00 -17.83
CA LEU A 158 42.59 19.25 -17.47
C LEU A 158 41.62 18.67 -18.51
N VAL A 159 41.92 18.78 -19.80
CA VAL A 159 41.13 18.16 -20.88
C VAL A 159 41.18 16.63 -20.78
N MET A 160 42.35 16.04 -20.53
CA MET A 160 42.49 14.59 -20.35
C MET A 160 41.76 14.10 -19.08
N LEU A 161 41.79 14.86 -17.98
CA LEU A 161 41.03 14.56 -16.77
C LEU A 161 39.51 14.63 -17.00
N PHE A 162 39.05 15.64 -17.76
CA PHE A 162 37.64 15.79 -18.14
C PHE A 162 37.17 14.64 -19.04
N LEU A 163 37.94 14.29 -20.08
CA LEU A 163 37.64 13.15 -20.96
C LEU A 163 37.62 11.83 -20.19
N PHE A 164 38.56 11.62 -19.27
CA PHE A 164 38.55 10.45 -18.39
C PHE A 164 37.29 10.42 -17.49
N ALA A 165 36.90 11.55 -16.90
CA ALA A 165 35.68 11.65 -16.10
C ALA A 165 34.41 11.37 -16.91
N VAL A 166 34.32 11.87 -18.16
CA VAL A 166 33.21 11.59 -19.08
C VAL A 166 33.14 10.09 -19.44
N ILE A 167 34.27 9.48 -19.78
CA ILE A 167 34.35 8.04 -20.08
C ILE A 167 33.95 7.20 -18.86
N VAL A 168 34.42 7.55 -17.66
CA VAL A 168 34.01 6.89 -16.41
C VAL A 168 32.52 7.07 -16.14
N LEU A 169 31.94 8.26 -16.36
CA LEU A 169 30.49 8.46 -16.26
C LEU A 169 29.73 7.57 -17.25
N GLN A 170 30.16 7.47 -18.50
CA GLN A 170 29.50 6.64 -19.51
C GLN A 170 29.63 5.13 -19.24
N TYR A 171 30.72 4.70 -18.60
CA TYR A 171 30.93 3.29 -18.23
C TYR A 171 30.21 2.89 -16.92
N VAL A 172 30.02 3.83 -15.99
CA VAL A 172 29.31 3.61 -14.71
C VAL A 172 27.80 3.90 -14.82
N CYS A 173 27.39 4.78 -15.73
CA CYS A 173 26.01 5.13 -16.06
C CYS A 173 25.70 4.78 -17.54
N PRO A 174 25.64 3.49 -17.92
CA PRO A 174 25.34 3.05 -19.30
C PRO A 174 23.84 3.15 -19.66
N GLY A 175 23.12 4.14 -19.12
CA GLY A 175 21.67 4.33 -19.26
C GLY A 175 21.23 5.73 -18.86
N THR A 176 20.02 6.12 -19.23
CA THR A 176 19.51 7.51 -19.22
C THR A 176 19.26 8.15 -17.84
N GLU A 177 19.60 7.47 -16.74
CA GLU A 177 19.24 7.87 -15.37
C GLU A 177 20.31 8.68 -14.61
N CYS A 178 21.29 9.26 -15.31
CA CYS A 178 22.34 10.10 -14.70
C CYS A 178 21.99 11.61 -14.76
N GLN A 179 21.10 12.09 -13.89
CA GLN A 179 20.53 13.46 -13.93
C GLN A 179 21.49 14.62 -13.51
N LEU A 180 22.81 14.45 -13.55
CA LEU A 180 23.76 15.37 -12.90
C LEU A 180 23.98 16.72 -13.65
N LEU A 181 23.45 16.88 -14.86
CA LEU A 181 23.52 18.14 -15.64
C LEU A 181 22.29 19.05 -15.47
N ARG A 182 21.38 18.73 -14.54
CA ARG A 182 20.06 19.38 -14.45
C ARG A 182 20.03 20.70 -13.65
N LEU A 183 20.98 21.59 -13.89
CA LEU A 183 21.10 22.93 -13.28
C LEU A 183 19.94 23.91 -13.62
N GLN A 184 18.92 23.46 -14.36
CA GLN A 184 17.85 24.27 -14.92
C GLN A 184 16.43 23.87 -14.43
N ALA A 185 16.32 23.08 -13.35
CA ALA A 185 15.06 22.41 -12.96
C ALA A 185 14.54 22.66 -11.53
N PHE A 186 14.85 23.80 -10.91
CA PHE A 186 14.27 24.18 -9.60
C PHE A 186 12.82 24.72 -9.66
N SER A 187 12.14 24.63 -10.82
CA SER A 187 10.82 25.24 -11.04
C SER A 187 9.80 24.41 -11.83
N SER A 188 10.17 23.20 -12.30
CA SER A 188 9.22 22.27 -12.92
C SER A 188 8.44 21.50 -11.84
N PRO A 189 7.10 21.50 -11.84
CA PRO A 189 6.33 20.63 -10.95
C PRO A 189 6.68 19.16 -11.19
N VAL A 190 6.71 18.36 -10.12
CA VAL A 190 6.80 16.90 -10.22
C VAL A 190 5.63 16.40 -11.10
N PRO A 191 5.88 15.56 -12.13
CA PRO A 191 4.82 15.03 -12.97
C PRO A 191 3.77 14.28 -12.13
N ASP A 192 2.50 14.52 -12.42
CA ASP A 192 1.39 13.87 -11.71
C ASP A 192 1.36 12.36 -12.06
N PRO A 193 1.64 11.46 -11.11
CA PRO A 193 1.78 10.03 -11.39
C PRO A 193 0.44 9.33 -11.65
N TYR A 194 -0.68 10.05 -11.60
CA TYR A 194 -2.02 9.55 -11.89
C TYR A 194 -2.62 10.13 -13.18
N ARG A 195 -1.88 10.95 -13.94
CA ARG A 195 -2.37 11.58 -15.18
C ARG A 195 -2.93 10.58 -16.22
N SER A 196 -2.29 9.42 -16.38
CA SER A 196 -2.76 8.36 -17.29
C SER A 196 -4.07 7.69 -16.82
N GLU A 197 -4.38 7.75 -15.53
CA GLU A 197 -5.62 7.22 -14.96
C GLU A 197 -6.81 8.15 -15.23
N ASP A 198 -6.58 9.45 -15.49
CA ASP A 198 -7.63 10.43 -15.80
C ASP A 198 -8.22 10.21 -17.20
N GLU A 199 -7.38 9.94 -18.20
CA GLU A 199 -7.80 9.72 -19.60
C GLU A 199 -8.70 8.47 -19.71
N SER A 200 -8.35 7.38 -19.01
CA SER A 200 -9.21 6.20 -18.89
C SER A 200 -10.52 6.45 -18.12
N SER A 201 -10.60 7.54 -17.35
CA SER A 201 -11.80 7.96 -16.61
C SER A 201 -12.69 8.94 -17.40
N ALA A 202 -12.22 9.51 -18.51
CA ALA A 202 -12.95 10.52 -19.27
C ALA A 202 -14.17 9.95 -20.03
N ARG A 203 -14.23 8.63 -20.23
CA ARG A 203 -15.34 7.93 -20.91
C ARG A 203 -16.35 7.30 -19.93
N PHE A 204 -16.21 7.54 -18.63
CA PHE A 204 -17.11 6.98 -17.63
C PHE A 204 -18.33 7.90 -17.42
N VAL A 205 -19.52 7.33 -17.64
CA VAL A 205 -20.81 8.00 -17.43
C VAL A 205 -21.38 7.55 -16.08
N PRO A 206 -21.65 8.49 -15.13
CA PRO A 206 -22.33 8.20 -13.87
C PRO A 206 -23.68 7.50 -14.05
N ARG A 207 -24.00 6.51 -13.20
CA ARG A 207 -25.30 5.82 -13.19
C ARG A 207 -26.21 6.23 -12.03
N TYR A 208 -25.65 6.45 -10.86
CA TYR A 208 -26.35 6.87 -9.65
C TYR A 208 -25.90 8.29 -9.25
N ASN A 209 -26.84 9.11 -8.75
CA ASN A 209 -26.55 10.45 -8.26
C ASN A 209 -26.11 10.38 -6.79
N PHE A 210 -24.79 10.47 -6.54
CA PHE A 210 -24.22 10.45 -5.20
C PHE A 210 -24.03 11.86 -4.63
N THR A 211 -24.32 12.05 -3.34
CA THR A 211 -24.13 13.36 -2.71
C THR A 211 -22.63 13.67 -2.56
N ARG A 212 -22.30 14.96 -2.41
CA ARG A 212 -20.94 15.38 -2.02
C ARG A 212 -20.46 14.71 -0.72
N GLY A 213 -21.38 14.36 0.18
CA GLY A 213 -21.10 13.60 1.40
C GLY A 213 -20.83 12.10 1.17
N ASP A 214 -21.22 11.55 0.04
CA ASP A 214 -20.90 10.16 -0.37
C ASP A 214 -19.58 10.08 -1.14
N LEU A 215 -19.29 11.11 -1.94
CA LEU A 215 -18.08 11.19 -2.77
C LEU A 215 -16.84 11.66 -1.99
N LEU A 216 -16.98 12.60 -1.05
CA LEU A 216 -15.85 13.09 -0.26
C LEU A 216 -15.58 12.19 0.95
N ARG A 217 -14.77 11.15 0.76
CA ARG A 217 -14.11 10.42 1.85
C ARG A 217 -12.75 11.05 2.13
N LYS A 218 -12.63 11.73 3.28
CA LYS A 218 -11.36 12.06 3.95
C LYS A 218 -11.51 11.67 5.42
N VAL A 219 -10.52 10.97 5.95
CA VAL A 219 -10.35 10.63 7.37
C VAL A 219 -9.12 11.38 7.86
N ASP A 220 -9.23 12.06 9.00
CA ASP A 220 -8.08 12.67 9.67
C ASP A 220 -7.47 11.63 10.62
N PHE A 221 -6.79 10.64 10.05
CA PHE A 221 -6.43 9.40 10.74
C PHE A 221 -5.25 9.59 11.70
N ASP A 222 -5.49 9.54 13.00
CA ASP A 222 -4.44 9.60 14.00
C ASP A 222 -3.87 8.21 14.33
N ILE A 223 -2.77 7.88 13.66
CA ILE A 223 -2.00 6.66 13.94
C ILE A 223 -1.39 6.64 15.35
N LYS A 224 -1.17 7.79 16.00
CA LYS A 224 -0.59 7.89 17.35
C LYS A 224 -1.65 7.86 18.44
N GLY A 225 -2.84 8.39 18.16
CA GLY A 225 -4.07 8.31 18.94
C GLY A 225 -4.64 6.89 19.00
N ASP A 226 -5.96 6.77 18.79
CA ASP A 226 -6.69 5.50 18.97
C ASP A 226 -7.28 4.91 17.68
N ASP A 227 -7.29 5.65 16.56
CA ASP A 227 -7.92 5.24 15.30
C ASP A 227 -7.39 3.90 14.78
N LEU A 228 -8.30 3.05 14.26
CA LEU A 228 -8.00 1.69 13.82
C LEU A 228 -8.55 1.43 12.41
N ILE A 229 -7.69 1.10 11.45
CA ILE A 229 -8.12 0.60 10.15
C ILE A 229 -8.53 -0.87 10.30
N VAL A 230 -9.72 -1.24 9.81
CA VAL A 230 -10.24 -2.61 9.86
C VAL A 230 -10.41 -3.14 8.43
N PHE A 231 -9.55 -4.05 7.99
CA PHE A 231 -9.60 -4.60 6.63
C PHE A 231 -10.45 -5.88 6.56
N LEU A 232 -11.68 -5.73 6.08
CA LEU A 232 -12.59 -6.81 5.71
C LEU A 232 -12.09 -7.43 4.38
N HIS A 233 -11.60 -8.66 4.44
CA HIS A 233 -10.97 -9.34 3.31
C HIS A 233 -11.89 -10.40 2.73
N ILE A 234 -12.71 -10.03 1.75
CA ILE A 234 -13.57 -10.97 1.01
C ILE A 234 -12.71 -11.95 0.20
N GLN A 235 -13.14 -13.22 0.08
CA GLN A 235 -12.42 -14.21 -0.72
C GLN A 235 -12.31 -13.74 -2.18
N LYS A 236 -11.08 -13.86 -2.72
CA LYS A 236 -10.71 -13.70 -4.14
C LYS A 236 -10.75 -12.29 -4.74
N THR A 237 -11.10 -11.25 -3.98
CA THR A 237 -11.09 -9.84 -4.42
C THR A 237 -9.71 -9.18 -4.39
N GLY A 238 -8.65 -9.91 -4.77
CA GLY A 238 -7.27 -9.39 -4.73
C GLY A 238 -6.71 -9.06 -3.33
N GLY A 239 -7.49 -9.15 -2.26
CA GLY A 239 -7.16 -8.67 -0.90
C GLY A 239 -5.89 -9.25 -0.26
N THR A 240 -5.37 -10.37 -0.76
CA THR A 240 -4.05 -10.88 -0.36
C THR A 240 -2.88 -10.04 -0.91
N THR A 241 -3.07 -9.30 -2.00
CA THR A 241 -2.10 -8.31 -2.49
C THR A 241 -2.29 -6.97 -1.78
N PHE A 242 -3.52 -6.45 -1.72
CA PHE A 242 -3.83 -5.20 -1.00
C PHE A 242 -3.39 -5.26 0.47
N GLY A 243 -3.71 -6.34 1.19
CA GLY A 243 -3.29 -6.54 2.57
C GLY A 243 -1.77 -6.58 2.76
N ARG A 244 -0.98 -7.00 1.76
CA ARG A 244 0.49 -6.86 1.82
C ARG A 244 0.93 -5.42 1.67
N HIS A 245 0.28 -4.62 0.82
CA HIS A 245 0.59 -3.20 0.71
C HIS A 245 0.33 -2.47 2.04
N LEU A 246 -0.75 -2.79 2.76
CA LEU A 246 -1.03 -2.23 4.09
C LEU A 246 0.08 -2.49 5.12
N VAL A 247 0.69 -3.69 5.13
CA VAL A 247 1.70 -4.07 6.15
C VAL A 247 3.16 -3.90 5.71
N ARG A 248 3.44 -3.56 4.43
CA ARG A 248 4.82 -3.46 3.90
C ARG A 248 5.09 -2.27 2.97
N ASN A 249 4.07 -1.59 2.49
CA ASN A 249 4.21 -0.59 1.42
C ASN A 249 3.71 0.81 1.82
N ILE A 250 3.12 1.02 3.00
CA ILE A 250 2.77 2.37 3.47
C ILE A 250 4.02 3.03 4.04
N GLN A 251 4.26 4.30 3.68
CA GLN A 251 5.31 5.12 4.28
C GLN A 251 4.88 5.56 5.69
N LEU A 252 5.56 5.05 6.71
CA LEU A 252 5.23 5.25 8.13
C LEU A 252 6.46 5.68 8.94
N GLU A 253 6.24 6.49 9.97
CA GLU A 253 7.24 6.84 10.99
C GLU A 253 7.77 5.59 11.72
N GLN A 254 6.87 4.64 11.99
CA GLN A 254 7.20 3.33 12.54
C GLN A 254 6.56 2.24 11.64
N PRO A 255 7.34 1.63 10.71
CA PRO A 255 6.84 0.54 9.86
C PRO A 255 6.44 -0.72 10.64
N CYS A 256 5.63 -1.59 10.04
CA CYS A 256 5.30 -2.88 10.65
C CYS A 256 6.48 -3.86 10.65
N GLU A 257 6.73 -4.56 11.76
CA GLU A 257 7.74 -5.62 11.82
C GLU A 257 7.24 -6.89 11.11
N CYS A 258 7.62 -7.10 9.85
CA CYS A 258 7.34 -8.33 9.11
C CYS A 258 8.52 -9.32 9.16
N ARG A 259 8.50 -10.27 10.11
CA ARG A 259 9.54 -11.31 10.21
C ARG A 259 9.43 -12.32 9.06
N VAL A 260 10.57 -12.78 8.53
CA VAL A 260 10.63 -13.80 7.48
C VAL A 260 10.03 -15.12 8.00
N GLY A 261 9.32 -15.86 7.14
CA GLY A 261 8.60 -17.08 7.50
C GLY A 261 7.26 -16.83 8.22
N GLN A 262 7.12 -15.74 8.98
CA GLN A 262 5.87 -15.43 9.68
C GLN A 262 4.83 -14.83 8.71
N LYS A 263 3.57 -15.32 8.84
CA LYS A 263 2.42 -14.84 8.06
C LYS A 263 1.81 -13.55 8.63
N LYS A 264 2.15 -13.19 9.87
CA LYS A 264 1.66 -12.01 10.60
C LYS A 264 2.82 -11.05 10.85
N CYS A 265 2.57 -9.75 10.73
CA CYS A 265 3.52 -8.67 11.03
C CYS A 265 3.04 -7.87 12.25
N THR A 266 3.95 -7.25 12.98
CA THR A 266 3.62 -6.40 14.14
C THR A 266 3.42 -4.95 13.69
N CYS A 267 2.16 -4.53 13.49
CA CYS A 267 1.82 -3.16 13.09
C CYS A 267 1.45 -2.28 14.29
N HIS A 268 2.43 -1.94 15.14
CA HIS A 268 2.20 -1.07 16.29
C HIS A 268 2.19 0.43 15.95
N ARG A 269 1.48 1.23 16.76
CA ARG A 269 1.55 2.71 16.72
C ARG A 269 2.94 3.20 17.15
N PRO A 270 3.43 4.35 16.66
CA PRO A 270 4.67 4.95 17.14
C PRO A 270 4.71 5.05 18.67
N GLY A 271 5.72 4.41 19.29
CA GLY A 271 5.95 4.46 20.75
C GLY A 271 4.95 3.72 21.65
N LYS A 272 3.91 3.05 21.11
CA LYS A 272 2.96 2.22 21.89
C LYS A 272 3.07 0.75 21.50
N ARG A 273 2.49 -0.16 22.30
CA ARG A 273 2.33 -1.60 21.97
C ARG A 273 0.92 -1.95 21.47
N GLU A 274 0.12 -0.95 21.12
CA GLU A 274 -1.21 -1.13 20.50
C GLU A 274 -1.08 -1.13 18.96
N THR A 275 -2.02 -1.79 18.27
CA THR A 275 -2.08 -1.82 16.79
C THR A 275 -2.97 -0.69 16.24
N TRP A 276 -2.60 -0.17 15.07
CA TRP A 276 -3.41 0.75 14.25
C TRP A 276 -4.12 0.05 13.08
N LEU A 277 -3.85 -1.25 12.87
CA LEU A 277 -4.41 -2.05 11.77
C LEU A 277 -4.93 -3.40 12.28
N PHE A 278 -6.23 -3.64 12.10
CA PHE A 278 -6.85 -4.94 12.24
C PHE A 278 -6.97 -5.61 10.86
N SER A 279 -6.25 -6.72 10.67
CA SER A 279 -6.23 -7.46 9.41
C SER A 279 -5.60 -8.85 9.57
N ARG A 280 -5.84 -9.73 8.57
CA ARG A 280 -5.17 -11.03 8.40
C ARG A 280 -3.65 -10.99 8.65
N PHE A 281 -2.98 -9.92 8.24
CA PHE A 281 -1.52 -9.82 8.26
C PHE A 281 -0.98 -8.96 9.41
N SER A 282 -1.83 -8.44 10.29
CA SER A 282 -1.42 -7.67 11.49
C SER A 282 -1.95 -8.28 12.80
N THR A 283 -3.26 -8.48 12.92
CA THR A 283 -3.89 -9.14 14.08
C THR A 283 -4.04 -10.64 13.86
N GLY A 284 -4.32 -11.05 12.62
CA GLY A 284 -4.59 -12.44 12.24
C GLY A 284 -6.06 -12.63 11.87
N TRP A 285 -6.62 -13.78 12.22
CA TRP A 285 -8.04 -14.10 12.06
C TRP A 285 -8.77 -14.08 13.42
N SER A 286 -8.50 -13.06 14.24
CA SER A 286 -8.96 -12.98 15.64
C SER A 286 -10.48 -12.93 15.83
N CYS A 287 -11.23 -12.64 14.76
CA CYS A 287 -12.70 -12.63 14.71
C CYS A 287 -13.27 -13.70 13.76
N GLY A 288 -12.47 -14.70 13.37
CA GLY A 288 -12.84 -15.72 12.39
C GLY A 288 -12.03 -15.64 11.09
N LEU A 289 -11.92 -16.80 10.41
CA LEU A 289 -11.28 -16.91 9.09
C LEU A 289 -12.14 -16.18 8.05
N HIS A 290 -11.58 -15.16 7.40
CA HIS A 290 -12.33 -14.31 6.46
C HIS A 290 -13.62 -13.71 7.06
N ALA A 291 -13.54 -13.30 8.33
CA ALA A 291 -14.62 -12.64 9.06
C ALA A 291 -15.30 -11.53 8.23
N ASP A 292 -16.63 -11.57 8.15
CA ASP A 292 -17.43 -10.64 7.37
C ASP A 292 -17.87 -9.37 8.13
N TRP A 293 -18.76 -8.56 7.55
CA TRP A 293 -19.22 -7.32 8.19
C TRP A 293 -19.94 -7.59 9.53
N THR A 294 -20.76 -8.65 9.61
CA THR A 294 -21.52 -9.00 10.82
C THR A 294 -20.58 -9.53 11.90
N GLU A 295 -19.63 -10.39 11.50
CA GLU A 295 -18.60 -10.91 12.41
C GLU A 295 -17.64 -9.79 12.90
N LEU A 296 -17.18 -8.90 12.02
CA LEU A 296 -16.19 -7.88 12.40
C LEU A 296 -16.79 -6.72 13.24
N THR A 297 -18.01 -6.27 12.94
CA THR A 297 -18.64 -5.18 13.71
C THR A 297 -18.97 -5.57 15.14
N SER A 298 -19.45 -6.81 15.34
CA SER A 298 -19.70 -7.38 16.67
C SER A 298 -18.41 -7.73 17.43
N CYS A 299 -17.40 -8.28 16.75
CA CYS A 299 -16.20 -8.79 17.41
C CYS A 299 -15.09 -7.75 17.65
N VAL A 300 -14.73 -6.92 16.66
CA VAL A 300 -13.47 -6.15 16.68
C VAL A 300 -13.30 -5.24 17.91
N PRO A 301 -14.33 -4.48 18.36
CA PRO A 301 -14.19 -3.65 19.57
C PRO A 301 -13.85 -4.47 20.82
N SER A 302 -14.44 -5.66 20.96
CA SER A 302 -14.19 -6.55 22.12
C SER A 302 -12.77 -7.14 22.13
N VAL A 303 -12.19 -7.38 20.95
CA VAL A 303 -10.84 -7.95 20.79
C VAL A 303 -9.77 -6.87 20.98
N VAL A 304 -10.04 -5.62 20.60
CA VAL A 304 -9.05 -4.53 20.63
C VAL A 304 -9.01 -3.84 21.99
N ASP A 305 -10.16 -3.50 22.57
CA ASP A 305 -10.20 -2.83 23.88
C ASP A 305 -10.23 -3.82 25.05
N GLY A 306 -10.51 -5.09 24.76
CA GLY A 306 -10.52 -6.20 25.71
C GLY A 306 -11.69 -6.17 26.69
N LYS A 307 -11.55 -6.90 27.80
CA LYS A 307 -12.53 -6.92 28.91
C LYS A 307 -12.52 -5.65 29.78
N ARG A 308 -12.06 -4.50 29.27
CA ARG A 308 -12.24 -3.21 29.96
C ARG A 308 -13.74 -2.87 29.97
N ASP A 309 -14.21 -2.34 31.11
CA ASP A 309 -15.57 -1.82 31.26
C ASP A 309 -15.93 -0.88 30.12
N ALA A 310 -17.14 -1.00 29.57
CA ALA A 310 -17.58 -0.17 28.45
C ALA A 310 -17.52 1.35 28.77
N LYS A 311 -17.65 1.71 30.05
CA LYS A 311 -17.53 3.09 30.56
C LYS A 311 -16.09 3.62 30.64
N LEU A 312 -15.08 2.76 30.49
CA LEU A 312 -13.64 3.07 30.57
C LEU A 312 -12.90 2.80 29.24
N ARG A 313 -13.62 2.56 28.14
CA ARG A 313 -13.02 2.41 26.81
C ARG A 313 -12.75 3.79 26.20
N PRO A 314 -11.59 4.01 25.58
CA PRO A 314 -11.40 5.15 24.68
C PRO A 314 -12.46 5.14 23.57
N SER A 315 -12.86 6.31 23.09
CA SER A 315 -13.77 6.43 21.94
C SER A 315 -13.02 6.09 20.64
N ARG A 316 -12.80 4.80 20.40
CA ARG A 316 -11.98 4.28 19.29
C ARG A 316 -12.72 4.41 17.96
N ASN A 317 -12.13 5.11 16.99
CA ASN A 317 -12.65 5.18 15.63
C ASN A 317 -12.27 3.93 14.82
N PHE A 318 -13.27 3.25 14.26
CA PHE A 318 -13.09 2.03 13.46
C PHE A 318 -13.30 2.32 11.97
N HIS A 319 -12.21 2.44 11.22
CA HIS A 319 -12.22 2.75 9.79
C HIS A 319 -12.25 1.46 8.95
N TYR A 320 -13.46 0.94 8.75
CA TYR A 320 -13.69 -0.23 7.92
C TYR A 320 -13.32 0.04 6.46
N ILE A 321 -12.57 -0.90 5.88
CA ILE A 321 -12.19 -0.92 4.46
C ILE A 321 -12.32 -2.31 3.85
N THR A 322 -12.54 -2.38 2.53
CA THR A 322 -12.62 -3.64 1.76
C THR A 322 -12.04 -3.49 0.35
N ILE A 323 -11.87 -4.59 -0.36
CA ILE A 323 -11.61 -4.62 -1.81
C ILE A 323 -12.67 -5.49 -2.46
N LEU A 324 -13.22 -5.02 -3.58
CA LEU A 324 -14.19 -5.74 -4.41
C LEU A 324 -13.60 -6.16 -5.77
N ARG A 325 -14.36 -6.96 -6.50
CA ARG A 325 -14.01 -7.49 -7.81
C ARG A 325 -15.28 -7.75 -8.63
N ASP A 326 -15.14 -7.68 -9.95
CA ASP A 326 -16.12 -8.22 -10.89
C ASP A 326 -16.61 -9.62 -10.46
N PRO A 327 -17.93 -9.84 -10.27
CA PRO A 327 -18.44 -11.09 -9.71
C PRO A 327 -18.11 -12.34 -10.51
N VAL A 328 -18.14 -12.29 -11.85
CA VAL A 328 -17.79 -13.44 -12.70
C VAL A 328 -16.33 -13.80 -12.50
N SER A 329 -15.43 -12.81 -12.61
CA SER A 329 -13.99 -12.95 -12.35
C SER A 329 -13.67 -13.40 -10.93
N ARG A 330 -14.45 -12.97 -9.94
CA ARG A 330 -14.34 -13.38 -8.53
C ARG A 330 -14.77 -14.84 -8.35
N TYR A 331 -15.93 -15.21 -8.88
CA TYR A 331 -16.53 -16.54 -8.79
C TYR A 331 -15.65 -17.60 -9.47
N LEU A 332 -15.19 -17.35 -10.70
CA LEU A 332 -14.23 -18.22 -11.39
C LEU A 332 -12.90 -18.34 -10.62
N SER A 333 -12.43 -17.26 -10.00
CA SER A 333 -11.23 -17.30 -9.15
C SER A 333 -11.45 -18.10 -7.86
N GLU A 334 -12.70 -18.19 -7.39
CA GLU A 334 -13.09 -18.99 -6.22
C GLU A 334 -13.19 -20.46 -6.59
N TRP A 335 -13.97 -20.81 -7.62
CA TRP A 335 -14.04 -22.17 -8.18
C TRP A 335 -12.64 -22.76 -8.38
N ARG A 336 -11.77 -22.07 -9.14
CA ARG A 336 -10.39 -22.55 -9.37
C ARG A 336 -9.58 -22.69 -8.08
N HIS A 337 -9.91 -21.99 -7.00
CA HIS A 337 -9.26 -22.15 -5.69
C HIS A 337 -9.79 -23.38 -4.96
N VAL A 338 -11.11 -23.57 -4.95
CA VAL A 338 -11.83 -24.70 -4.35
C VAL A 338 -11.41 -26.01 -5.00
N GLN A 339 -11.33 -26.05 -6.34
CA GLN A 339 -10.78 -27.14 -7.16
C GLN A 339 -9.34 -27.56 -6.77
N ARG A 340 -8.64 -26.77 -5.95
CA ARG A 340 -7.28 -27.05 -5.42
C ARG A 340 -7.26 -27.06 -3.87
N GLY A 341 -8.32 -27.57 -3.24
CA GLY A 341 -8.39 -27.82 -1.80
C GLY A 341 -8.74 -26.62 -0.91
N ALA A 342 -9.18 -25.49 -1.47
CA ALA A 342 -9.56 -24.34 -0.66
C ALA A 342 -11.03 -24.41 -0.19
N THR A 343 -11.26 -24.78 1.06
CA THR A 343 -12.61 -24.86 1.66
C THR A 343 -13.02 -23.63 2.46
N TRP A 344 -12.07 -23.03 3.18
CA TRP A 344 -12.32 -22.10 4.29
C TRP A 344 -13.22 -22.68 5.42
N LYS A 345 -13.23 -24.00 5.62
CA LYS A 345 -14.07 -24.71 6.62
C LYS A 345 -13.85 -24.38 8.11
N ALA A 346 -12.99 -23.40 8.40
CA ALA A 346 -12.74 -22.82 9.72
C ALA A 346 -13.20 -21.35 9.83
N SER A 347 -14.05 -20.89 8.91
CA SER A 347 -14.83 -19.65 9.05
C SER A 347 -15.90 -19.89 10.11
N LEU A 348 -16.17 -18.92 10.97
CA LEU A 348 -17.07 -19.10 12.11
C LEU A 348 -18.52 -18.81 11.75
N HIS A 349 -18.74 -17.83 10.85
CA HIS A 349 -20.05 -17.38 10.39
C HIS A 349 -20.94 -16.93 11.56
N VAL A 350 -20.35 -16.23 12.53
CA VAL A 350 -21.08 -15.78 13.73
C VAL A 350 -22.08 -14.70 13.39
N CYS A 351 -23.35 -14.96 13.70
CA CYS A 351 -24.46 -14.02 13.59
C CYS A 351 -25.42 -14.27 14.76
N ASP A 352 -25.99 -13.21 15.34
CA ASP A 352 -26.74 -13.24 16.61
C ASP A 352 -26.02 -14.03 17.74
N GLY A 353 -24.69 -13.88 17.80
CA GLY A 353 -23.84 -14.47 18.85
C GLY A 353 -23.53 -15.97 18.68
N ARG A 354 -24.00 -16.63 17.62
CA ARG A 354 -23.77 -18.07 17.38
C ARG A 354 -23.29 -18.37 15.94
N PRO A 355 -22.60 -19.50 15.70
CA PRO A 355 -22.45 -20.03 14.35
C PRO A 355 -23.79 -20.61 13.82
N PRO A 356 -23.92 -20.82 12.50
CA PRO A 356 -25.02 -21.56 11.91
C PRO A 356 -24.94 -23.06 12.22
N THR A 357 -26.08 -23.74 12.20
CA THR A 357 -26.14 -25.21 12.18
C THR A 357 -25.79 -25.76 10.79
N SER A 358 -25.51 -27.06 10.70
CA SER A 358 -25.31 -27.74 9.41
C SER A 358 -26.58 -27.83 8.55
N GLU A 359 -27.75 -27.51 9.10
CA GLU A 359 -29.03 -27.38 8.37
C GLU A 359 -29.18 -25.98 7.78
N GLU A 360 -28.78 -24.94 8.53
CA GLU A 360 -28.74 -23.55 8.06
C GLU A 360 -27.62 -23.30 7.03
N LEU A 361 -26.52 -24.07 7.11
CA LEU A 361 -25.38 -23.98 6.19
C LEU A 361 -24.79 -25.38 5.86
N PRO A 362 -25.37 -26.09 4.87
CA PRO A 362 -24.86 -27.39 4.42
C PRO A 362 -23.52 -27.30 3.64
N SER A 363 -22.79 -28.42 3.55
CA SER A 363 -21.51 -28.53 2.83
C SER A 363 -21.70 -29.03 1.39
N CYS A 364 -21.11 -28.36 0.39
CA CYS A 364 -21.20 -28.78 -1.02
C CYS A 364 -20.37 -30.04 -1.36
N TYR A 365 -19.61 -30.55 -0.40
CA TYR A 365 -18.71 -31.68 -0.57
C TYR A 365 -18.74 -32.58 0.67
N THR A 366 -18.48 -33.86 0.45
CA THR A 366 -18.28 -34.86 1.50
C THR A 366 -16.79 -35.02 1.79
N GLY A 367 -16.43 -35.27 3.05
CA GLY A 367 -15.02 -35.44 3.45
C GLY A 367 -14.30 -34.10 3.66
N ASP A 368 -13.01 -34.05 3.32
CA ASP A 368 -12.13 -32.97 3.77
C ASP A 368 -12.21 -31.67 2.96
N ASP A 369 -12.29 -31.77 1.63
CA ASP A 369 -12.39 -30.64 0.72
C ASP A 369 -13.11 -30.98 -0.59
N TRP A 370 -13.18 -30.00 -1.49
CA TRP A 370 -13.85 -30.08 -2.80
C TRP A 370 -12.84 -30.02 -3.96
N SER A 371 -11.66 -30.63 -3.77
CA SER A 371 -10.62 -30.72 -4.80
C SER A 371 -11.12 -31.42 -6.07
N GLY A 372 -10.58 -31.00 -7.22
CA GLY A 372 -10.97 -31.53 -8.52
C GLY A 372 -12.30 -30.99 -9.08
N CYS A 373 -13.23 -30.55 -8.22
CA CYS A 373 -14.59 -30.10 -8.57
C CYS A 373 -14.68 -29.36 -9.94
N PRO A 374 -15.49 -29.85 -10.90
CA PRO A 374 -15.70 -29.19 -12.18
C PRO A 374 -16.64 -27.97 -12.03
N LEU A 375 -16.53 -27.01 -12.94
CA LEU A 375 -17.30 -25.74 -12.87
C LEU A 375 -18.82 -25.98 -12.83
N LYS A 376 -19.32 -26.99 -13.54
CA LYS A 376 -20.74 -27.36 -13.53
C LYS A 376 -21.21 -27.73 -12.12
N GLU A 377 -20.54 -28.68 -11.46
CA GLU A 377 -20.87 -29.12 -10.09
C GLU A 377 -20.75 -27.96 -9.09
N PHE A 378 -19.72 -27.11 -9.24
CA PHE A 378 -19.57 -25.89 -8.44
C PHE A 378 -20.75 -24.92 -8.58
N MET A 379 -21.37 -24.85 -9.77
CA MET A 379 -22.55 -24.03 -10.08
C MET A 379 -23.88 -24.73 -9.78
N ASP A 380 -23.88 -26.04 -9.62
CA ASP A 380 -25.08 -26.85 -9.35
C ASP A 380 -25.38 -26.95 -7.83
N CYS A 381 -24.39 -26.76 -6.96
CA CYS A 381 -24.61 -26.72 -5.51
C CYS A 381 -25.40 -25.46 -5.08
N PRO A 382 -26.64 -25.56 -4.55
CA PRO A 382 -27.49 -24.39 -4.31
C PRO A 382 -27.02 -23.54 -3.11
N TYR A 383 -26.49 -24.17 -2.07
CA TYR A 383 -25.98 -23.52 -0.85
C TYR A 383 -24.47 -23.17 -0.94
N ASN A 384 -23.90 -23.11 -2.16
CA ASN A 384 -22.51 -22.71 -2.36
C ASN A 384 -22.26 -21.27 -1.89
N LEU A 385 -21.43 -21.10 -0.84
CA LEU A 385 -21.06 -19.80 -0.29
C LEU A 385 -20.33 -18.87 -1.29
N ALA A 386 -19.90 -19.37 -2.45
CA ALA A 386 -19.43 -18.53 -3.55
C ALA A 386 -20.55 -17.66 -4.16
N ASN A 387 -21.81 -18.10 -4.13
CA ASN A 387 -22.97 -17.34 -4.63
C ASN A 387 -23.18 -16.08 -3.80
N ASN A 388 -23.36 -14.92 -4.47
CA ASN A 388 -23.60 -13.60 -3.86
C ASN A 388 -22.67 -13.27 -2.66
N ARG A 389 -21.40 -13.67 -2.75
CA ARG A 389 -20.43 -13.59 -1.63
C ARG A 389 -20.16 -12.15 -1.19
N GLN A 390 -20.01 -11.19 -2.10
CA GLN A 390 -19.68 -9.81 -1.74
C GLN A 390 -20.87 -9.13 -1.06
N VAL A 391 -22.10 -9.36 -1.53
CA VAL A 391 -23.31 -8.89 -0.86
C VAL A 391 -23.44 -9.52 0.53
N ARG A 392 -23.39 -10.86 0.63
CA ARG A 392 -23.53 -11.54 1.93
C ARG A 392 -22.48 -11.06 2.94
N MET A 393 -21.22 -10.90 2.52
CA MET A 393 -20.13 -10.50 3.42
C MET A 393 -20.04 -9.00 3.72
N LEU A 394 -20.86 -8.16 3.07
CA LEU A 394 -20.99 -6.72 3.37
C LEU A 394 -22.34 -6.38 4.01
N SER A 395 -23.28 -7.30 4.03
CA SER A 395 -24.57 -7.13 4.69
C SER A 395 -24.43 -7.26 6.20
N ASP A 396 -25.31 -6.56 6.90
CA ASP A 396 -25.79 -7.01 8.19
C ASP A 396 -26.70 -8.22 7.98
N LEU A 397 -26.28 -9.38 8.47
CA LEU A 397 -27.03 -10.63 8.34
C LEU A 397 -28.13 -10.77 9.40
N THR A 398 -28.08 -10.01 10.51
CA THR A 398 -29.11 -10.04 11.56
C THR A 398 -30.46 -9.57 11.02
N LEU A 399 -30.43 -8.58 10.11
CA LEU A 399 -31.60 -8.02 9.40
C LEU A 399 -32.41 -9.05 8.59
N VAL A 400 -31.87 -10.25 8.35
CA VAL A 400 -32.52 -11.32 7.58
C VAL A 400 -32.59 -12.67 8.30
N GLY A 401 -32.46 -12.68 9.63
CA GLY A 401 -32.46 -13.93 10.41
C GLY A 401 -31.20 -14.77 10.21
N CYS A 402 -30.06 -14.12 9.98
CA CYS A 402 -28.77 -14.75 9.76
C CYS A 402 -28.79 -15.73 8.57
N TYR A 403 -28.52 -17.01 8.84
CA TYR A 403 -28.48 -18.09 7.85
C TYR A 403 -29.80 -18.88 7.77
N ASN A 404 -30.77 -18.62 8.66
CA ASN A 404 -32.08 -19.26 8.57
C ASN A 404 -32.90 -18.66 7.41
N LEU A 405 -32.87 -19.34 6.28
CA LEU A 405 -33.54 -18.91 5.04
C LEU A 405 -35.08 -18.88 5.16
N SER A 406 -35.66 -19.52 6.18
CA SER A 406 -37.12 -19.61 6.37
C SER A 406 -37.74 -18.39 7.07
N VAL A 407 -36.92 -17.45 7.57
CA VAL A 407 -37.40 -16.29 8.37
C VAL A 407 -38.19 -15.28 7.52
N MET A 408 -37.92 -15.18 6.22
CA MET A 408 -38.65 -14.29 5.31
C MET A 408 -38.54 -14.75 3.84
N PRO A 409 -39.49 -14.39 2.95
CA PRO A 409 -39.44 -14.76 1.54
C PRO A 409 -38.14 -14.31 0.85
N GLU A 410 -37.60 -15.16 -0.02
CA GLU A 410 -36.29 -14.94 -0.66
C GLU A 410 -36.19 -13.57 -1.35
N LYS A 411 -37.22 -13.16 -2.09
CA LYS A 411 -37.29 -11.84 -2.75
C LYS A 411 -37.17 -10.66 -1.77
N GLN A 412 -37.68 -10.79 -0.55
CA GLN A 412 -37.53 -9.79 0.51
C GLN A 412 -36.12 -9.84 1.11
N ARG A 413 -35.64 -11.04 1.46
CA ARG A 413 -34.27 -11.28 1.96
C ARG A 413 -33.20 -10.69 1.05
N ASN A 414 -33.32 -10.95 -0.25
CA ASN A 414 -32.42 -10.48 -1.29
C ASN A 414 -32.38 -8.94 -1.39
N LYS A 415 -33.53 -8.27 -1.26
CA LYS A 415 -33.60 -6.80 -1.22
C LYS A 415 -32.93 -6.23 0.04
N VAL A 416 -33.21 -6.81 1.22
CA VAL A 416 -32.64 -6.35 2.49
C VAL A 416 -31.12 -6.50 2.51
N LEU A 417 -30.60 -7.66 2.09
CA LEU A 417 -29.16 -7.90 1.95
C LEU A 417 -28.50 -6.88 1.01
N LEU A 418 -29.08 -6.67 -0.19
CA LEU A 418 -28.47 -5.79 -1.18
C LEU A 418 -28.43 -4.32 -0.73
N GLU A 419 -29.50 -3.80 -0.14
CA GLU A 419 -29.50 -2.42 0.39
C GLU A 419 -28.61 -2.28 1.63
N SER A 420 -28.53 -3.31 2.49
CA SER A 420 -27.57 -3.36 3.60
C SER A 420 -26.12 -3.30 3.10
N ALA A 421 -25.75 -4.15 2.13
CA ALA A 421 -24.43 -4.17 1.52
C ALA A 421 -24.06 -2.86 0.81
N LYS A 422 -25.00 -2.27 0.04
CA LYS A 422 -24.83 -0.94 -0.59
C LYS A 422 -24.57 0.14 0.47
N SER A 423 -25.39 0.18 1.52
CA SER A 423 -25.26 1.15 2.61
C SER A 423 -23.92 1.00 3.35
N ASN A 424 -23.59 -0.21 3.80
CA ASN A 424 -22.36 -0.50 4.54
C ASN A 424 -21.12 -0.14 3.71
N LEU A 425 -21.08 -0.52 2.43
CA LEU A 425 -20.00 -0.16 1.51
C LEU A 425 -19.89 1.36 1.25
N LYS A 426 -21.02 2.07 1.18
CA LYS A 426 -21.04 3.53 1.01
C LYS A 426 -20.47 4.25 2.24
N HIS A 427 -20.78 3.75 3.44
CA HIS A 427 -20.36 4.34 4.71
C HIS A 427 -18.98 3.88 5.20
N MET A 428 -18.40 2.81 4.64
CA MET A 428 -16.97 2.49 4.83
C MET A 428 -16.07 3.69 4.51
N ALA A 429 -14.96 3.79 5.24
CA ALA A 429 -13.98 4.86 5.07
C ALA A 429 -13.39 4.85 3.66
N PHE A 430 -13.07 3.66 3.16
CA PHE A 430 -12.51 3.44 1.82
C PHE A 430 -12.89 2.05 1.30
N PHE A 431 -13.06 1.91 -0.01
CA PHE A 431 -12.98 0.60 -0.66
C PHE A 431 -12.26 0.71 -2.01
N GLY A 432 -11.59 -0.37 -2.39
CA GLY A 432 -10.88 -0.49 -3.67
C GLY A 432 -11.51 -1.51 -4.61
N LEU A 433 -11.10 -1.48 -5.87
CA LEU A 433 -11.53 -2.42 -6.91
C LEU A 433 -10.31 -3.13 -7.51
N THR A 434 -10.39 -4.45 -7.68
CA THR A 434 -9.29 -5.29 -8.17
C THR A 434 -8.80 -4.87 -9.56
N GLU A 435 -9.72 -4.38 -10.38
CA GLU A 435 -9.60 -3.96 -11.77
C GLU A 435 -8.90 -2.59 -11.94
N PHE A 436 -8.76 -1.82 -10.86
CA PHE A 436 -8.29 -0.44 -10.89
C PHE A 436 -7.22 -0.20 -9.80
N GLN A 437 -6.09 -0.92 -9.85
CA GLN A 437 -5.07 -0.89 -8.79
C GLN A 437 -4.49 0.52 -8.53
N ARG A 438 -4.19 1.31 -9.57
CA ARG A 438 -3.66 2.68 -9.41
C ARG A 438 -4.69 3.65 -8.84
N LYS A 439 -5.95 3.62 -9.28
CA LYS A 439 -7.04 4.42 -8.68
C LYS A 439 -7.34 4.00 -7.24
N THR A 440 -7.23 2.70 -6.94
CA THR A 440 -7.35 2.12 -5.60
C THR A 440 -6.25 2.65 -4.68
N GLN A 441 -5.01 2.74 -5.16
CA GLN A 441 -3.91 3.38 -4.45
C GLN A 441 -4.23 4.86 -4.17
N TYR A 442 -4.52 5.65 -5.21
CA TYR A 442 -4.81 7.08 -5.09
C TYR A 442 -5.93 7.37 -4.07
N LEU A 443 -7.05 6.67 -4.16
CA LEU A 443 -8.17 6.92 -3.25
C LEU A 443 -7.86 6.50 -1.81
N PHE A 444 -7.06 5.46 -1.56
CA PHE A 444 -6.59 5.16 -0.20
C PHE A 444 -5.68 6.27 0.32
N GLU A 445 -4.70 6.70 -0.48
CA GLU A 445 -3.74 7.76 -0.14
C GLU A 445 -4.47 9.07 0.23
N LYS A 446 -5.44 9.49 -0.60
CA LYS A 446 -6.25 10.70 -0.34
C LYS A 446 -7.27 10.53 0.79
N THR A 447 -7.75 9.31 1.07
CA THR A 447 -8.68 9.07 2.18
C THR A 447 -7.97 9.21 3.52
N PHE A 448 -6.83 8.53 3.71
CA PHE A 448 -6.14 8.46 5.01
C PHE A 448 -4.97 9.43 5.16
N ASN A 449 -4.70 10.26 4.15
CA ASN A 449 -3.53 11.15 4.09
C ASN A 449 -2.18 10.42 4.29
N MET A 450 -2.10 9.20 3.74
CA MET A 450 -0.91 8.34 3.73
C MET A 450 -0.36 8.25 2.30
N ASN A 451 0.91 7.85 2.15
CA ASN A 451 1.50 7.54 0.84
C ASN A 451 1.99 6.09 0.81
N PHE A 452 1.92 5.44 -0.36
CA PHE A 452 2.63 4.17 -0.57
C PHE A 452 4.04 4.39 -1.14
N ILE A 453 4.99 3.57 -0.69
CA ILE A 453 6.42 3.63 -1.04
C ILE A 453 6.65 3.22 -2.50
N SER A 454 5.97 2.16 -2.97
CA SER A 454 6.00 1.70 -4.36
C SER A 454 4.60 1.71 -4.97
N PRO A 455 4.48 2.05 -6.28
CA PRO A 455 3.18 2.08 -6.95
C PRO A 455 2.57 0.68 -7.06
N PHE A 456 1.23 0.61 -6.96
CA PHE A 456 0.48 -0.63 -7.19
C PHE A 456 0.53 -1.01 -8.67
N THR A 457 0.78 -2.28 -8.95
CA THR A 457 0.87 -2.84 -10.31
C THR A 457 -0.41 -3.59 -10.70
N GLN A 458 -0.90 -3.32 -11.91
CA GLN A 458 -2.11 -3.94 -12.45
C GLN A 458 -1.78 -5.29 -13.11
N TYR A 459 -2.30 -6.39 -12.56
CA TYR A 459 -2.10 -7.75 -13.09
C TYR A 459 -3.40 -8.30 -13.70
N ASN A 460 -3.60 -8.06 -14.99
CA ASN A 460 -4.80 -8.52 -15.71
C ASN A 460 -4.78 -10.03 -16.00
N THR A 461 -3.60 -10.62 -16.18
CA THR A 461 -3.40 -12.07 -16.33
C THR A 461 -3.59 -12.80 -14.99
N THR A 462 -4.82 -13.23 -14.72
CA THR A 462 -5.20 -13.93 -13.48
C THR A 462 -5.68 -15.36 -13.76
N ARG A 463 -5.69 -16.20 -12.73
CA ARG A 463 -6.28 -17.57 -12.78
C ARG A 463 -7.80 -17.62 -13.04
N ALA A 464 -8.44 -16.47 -13.30
CA ALA A 464 -9.83 -16.37 -13.73
C ALA A 464 -9.92 -15.92 -15.20
N SER A 465 -9.08 -14.98 -15.64
CA SER A 465 -8.98 -14.59 -17.06
C SER A 465 -8.32 -15.67 -17.93
N SER A 466 -7.65 -16.66 -17.32
CA SER A 466 -7.20 -17.90 -17.96
C SER A 466 -8.27 -19.01 -17.92
N VAL A 467 -9.56 -18.64 -17.87
CA VAL A 467 -10.68 -19.57 -17.98
C VAL A 467 -11.56 -19.08 -19.11
N GLU A 468 -11.47 -19.77 -20.25
CA GLU A 468 -12.44 -19.62 -21.32
C GLU A 468 -13.79 -20.18 -20.86
N ILE A 469 -14.84 -19.38 -21.02
CA ILE A 469 -16.24 -19.75 -20.80
C ILE A 469 -17.06 -19.25 -21.99
N ASN A 470 -18.13 -19.96 -22.34
CA ASN A 470 -19.09 -19.46 -23.31
C ASN A 470 -20.08 -18.48 -22.66
N GLU A 471 -20.85 -17.74 -23.47
CA GLU A 471 -21.84 -16.79 -22.95
C GLU A 471 -22.89 -17.43 -22.04
N GLU A 472 -23.26 -18.70 -22.29
CA GLU A 472 -24.24 -19.43 -21.49
C GLU A 472 -23.75 -19.64 -20.05
N ILE A 473 -22.51 -20.13 -19.88
CA ILE A 473 -21.85 -20.26 -18.58
C ILE A 473 -21.69 -18.88 -17.94
N GLN A 474 -21.33 -17.84 -18.69
CA GLN A 474 -21.25 -16.48 -18.15
C GLN A 474 -22.61 -16.01 -17.60
N LYS A 475 -23.67 -16.05 -18.42
CA LYS A 475 -25.05 -15.67 -18.04
C LYS A 475 -25.54 -16.49 -16.84
N ARG A 476 -25.17 -17.77 -16.74
CA ARG A 476 -25.49 -18.62 -15.58
C ARG A 476 -24.68 -18.24 -14.32
N ILE A 477 -23.41 -17.85 -14.42
CA ILE A 477 -22.62 -17.32 -13.29
C ILE A 477 -23.16 -15.96 -12.83
N GLU A 478 -23.54 -15.08 -13.77
CA GLU A 478 -24.18 -13.80 -13.49
C GLU A 478 -25.52 -14.00 -12.76
N GLY A 479 -26.34 -14.95 -13.20
CA GLY A 479 -27.57 -15.36 -12.51
C GLY A 479 -27.35 -15.88 -11.08
N LEU A 480 -26.33 -16.70 -10.85
CA LEU A 480 -25.94 -17.17 -9.51
C LEU A 480 -25.36 -16.06 -8.60
N ASN A 481 -24.96 -14.93 -9.18
CA ASN A 481 -24.30 -13.82 -8.49
C ASN A 481 -25.05 -12.48 -8.71
N PHE A 482 -26.37 -12.52 -8.98
CA PHE A 482 -27.12 -11.34 -9.43
C PHE A 482 -27.12 -10.17 -8.44
N LEU A 483 -27.10 -10.43 -7.12
CA LEU A 483 -26.96 -9.38 -6.10
C LEU A 483 -25.53 -8.81 -6.09
N ASP A 484 -24.53 -9.69 -6.23
CA ASP A 484 -23.13 -9.31 -6.40
C ASP A 484 -22.93 -8.45 -7.67
N MET A 485 -23.68 -8.73 -8.76
CA MET A 485 -23.65 -7.94 -10.01
C MET A 485 -24.24 -6.54 -9.81
N GLU A 486 -25.38 -6.40 -9.14
CA GLU A 486 -25.96 -5.08 -8.87
C GLU A 486 -25.11 -4.28 -7.87
N LEU A 487 -24.62 -4.92 -6.80
CA LEU A 487 -23.69 -4.32 -5.85
C LEU A 487 -22.40 -3.86 -6.55
N TYR A 488 -21.82 -4.67 -7.44
CA TYR A 488 -20.60 -4.30 -8.14
C TYR A 488 -20.84 -3.18 -9.16
N SER A 489 -21.99 -3.15 -9.84
CA SER A 489 -22.38 -2.02 -10.70
C SER A 489 -22.45 -0.70 -9.90
N TYR A 490 -23.11 -0.73 -8.74
CA TYR A 490 -23.19 0.39 -7.80
C TYR A 490 -21.82 0.80 -7.23
N ALA A 491 -21.02 -0.17 -6.80
CA ALA A 491 -19.69 0.05 -6.24
C ALA A 491 -18.71 0.64 -7.26
N LYS A 492 -18.76 0.17 -8.51
CA LYS A 492 -17.93 0.67 -9.62
C LYS A 492 -18.27 2.12 -9.96
N ASP A 493 -19.56 2.45 -9.99
CA ASP A 493 -20.04 3.82 -10.21
C ASP A 493 -19.58 4.77 -9.08
N LEU A 494 -19.87 4.40 -7.82
CA LEU A 494 -19.44 5.15 -6.63
C LEU A 494 -17.91 5.35 -6.57
N PHE A 495 -17.14 4.31 -6.88
CA PHE A 495 -15.67 4.37 -6.86
C PHE A 495 -15.09 5.30 -7.93
N LEU A 496 -15.61 5.23 -9.16
CA LEU A 496 -15.12 6.07 -10.26
C LEU A 496 -15.56 7.53 -10.09
N GLN A 497 -16.77 7.79 -9.59
CA GLN A 497 -17.18 9.14 -9.18
C GLN A 497 -16.32 9.68 -8.01
N ARG A 498 -16.02 8.85 -6.98
CA ARG A 498 -15.10 9.22 -5.89
C ARG A 498 -13.71 9.61 -6.43
N TYR A 499 -13.18 8.83 -7.37
CA TYR A 499 -11.90 9.12 -8.03
C TYR A 499 -11.95 10.45 -8.79
N GLN A 500 -12.90 10.63 -9.71
CA GLN A 500 -13.07 11.85 -10.50
C GLN A 500 -13.25 13.09 -9.60
N PHE A 501 -14.13 13.03 -8.60
CA PHE A 501 -14.40 14.14 -7.68
C PHE A 501 -13.14 14.58 -6.92
N MET A 502 -12.36 13.63 -6.40
CA MET A 502 -11.13 13.92 -5.68
C MET A 502 -10.05 14.51 -6.60
N ARG A 503 -9.89 13.99 -7.83
CA ARG A 503 -8.97 14.53 -8.86
C ARG A 503 -9.34 15.96 -9.26
N GLN A 504 -10.62 16.22 -9.55
CA GLN A 504 -11.12 17.55 -9.87
C GLN A 504 -10.85 18.54 -8.73
N LYS A 505 -11.13 18.15 -7.48
CA LYS A 505 -10.85 18.98 -6.30
C LYS A 505 -9.35 19.29 -6.15
N GLU A 506 -8.48 18.28 -6.28
CA GLU A 506 -7.02 18.46 -6.24
C GLU A 506 -6.53 19.42 -7.33
N HIS A 507 -7.07 19.31 -8.54
CA HIS A 507 -6.76 20.25 -9.64
C HIS A 507 -7.29 21.67 -9.38
N GLN A 508 -8.46 21.83 -8.77
CA GLN A 508 -9.00 23.15 -8.36
C GLN A 508 -8.12 23.79 -7.28
N GLU A 509 -7.75 23.05 -6.23
CA GLU A 509 -6.84 23.52 -5.18
C GLU A 509 -5.46 23.90 -5.74
N ALA A 510 -4.91 23.09 -6.65
CA ALA A 510 -3.64 23.40 -7.33
C ALA A 510 -3.73 24.64 -8.23
N ARG A 511 -4.86 24.84 -8.95
CA ARG A 511 -5.13 26.08 -9.72
C ARG A 511 -5.20 27.30 -8.79
N ARG A 512 -5.89 27.19 -7.64
CA ARG A 512 -6.02 28.28 -6.66
C ARG A 512 -4.67 28.69 -6.08
N LYS A 513 -3.87 27.72 -5.61
CA LYS A 513 -2.49 27.95 -5.10
C LYS A 513 -1.60 28.64 -6.13
N ARG A 514 -1.66 28.25 -7.41
CA ARG A 514 -0.93 28.92 -8.50
C ARG A 514 -1.40 30.35 -8.76
N GLN A 515 -2.69 30.65 -8.60
CA GLN A 515 -3.22 32.01 -8.72
C GLN A 515 -2.79 32.89 -7.53
N GLU A 516 -2.83 32.34 -6.30
CA GLU A 516 -2.37 33.01 -5.08
C GLU A 516 -0.87 33.36 -5.17
N GLN A 517 -0.02 32.40 -5.58
CA GLN A 517 1.41 32.63 -5.84
C GLN A 517 1.65 33.70 -6.92
N ARG A 518 0.89 33.68 -8.03
CA ARG A 518 0.98 34.72 -9.08
C ARG A 518 0.60 36.11 -8.57
N LYS A 519 -0.40 36.22 -7.68
CA LYS A 519 -0.78 37.50 -7.04
C LYS A 519 0.33 37.99 -6.11
N PHE A 520 0.87 37.12 -5.26
CA PHE A 520 1.96 37.45 -4.34
C PHE A 520 3.22 37.93 -5.09
N LEU A 521 3.63 37.23 -6.16
CA LEU A 521 4.77 37.62 -6.99
C LEU A 521 4.54 38.97 -7.69
N LYS A 522 3.33 39.24 -8.21
CA LYS A 522 3.00 40.56 -8.79
C LYS A 522 3.06 41.67 -7.74
N GLY A 523 2.51 41.46 -6.54
CA GLY A 523 2.57 42.43 -5.45
C GLY A 523 4.01 42.76 -5.03
N ARG A 524 4.84 41.72 -4.84
CA ARG A 524 6.26 41.88 -4.53
C ARG A 524 7.04 42.60 -5.64
N PHE A 525 6.76 42.31 -6.91
CA PHE A 525 7.40 43.00 -8.05
C PHE A 525 7.07 44.50 -8.07
N LEU A 526 5.80 44.87 -7.88
CA LEU A 526 5.38 46.27 -7.78
C LEU A 526 6.06 46.98 -6.59
N GLN A 527 6.16 46.31 -5.44
CA GLN A 527 6.84 46.85 -4.26
C GLN A 527 8.34 47.09 -4.51
N THR A 528 9.04 46.16 -5.17
CA THR A 528 10.45 46.37 -5.55
C THR A 528 10.63 47.48 -6.57
N HIS A 529 9.68 47.64 -7.50
CA HIS A 529 9.74 48.69 -8.53
C HIS A 529 9.52 50.11 -7.96
N PHE A 530 8.69 50.22 -6.91
CA PHE A 530 8.57 51.45 -6.11
C PHE A 530 9.86 51.76 -5.35
N GLN A 531 10.51 50.76 -4.74
CA GLN A 531 11.79 50.96 -4.05
C GLN A 531 12.93 51.35 -5.00
N SER A 532 13.03 50.77 -6.19
CA SER A 532 14.08 51.13 -7.16
C SER A 532 13.92 52.54 -7.75
N GLN A 533 12.69 53.05 -7.89
CA GLN A 533 12.47 54.44 -8.30
C GLN A 533 12.80 55.44 -7.16
N GLY A 534 12.75 55.02 -5.89
CA GLY A 534 13.08 55.85 -4.73
C GLY A 534 14.57 56.17 -4.53
N GLN A 535 15.48 55.64 -5.37
CA GLN A 535 16.93 55.92 -5.33
C GLN A 535 17.47 56.53 -6.63
N GLY A 536 16.59 56.95 -7.55
CA GLY A 536 16.95 57.31 -8.94
C GLY A 536 17.22 58.80 -9.24
N GLN A 537 17.15 59.70 -8.26
CA GLN A 537 17.38 61.14 -8.45
C GLN A 537 18.21 61.73 -7.31
N GLY A 538 19.40 62.29 -7.61
CA GLY A 538 20.26 62.86 -6.57
C GLY A 538 21.74 63.06 -6.95
N GLN A 539 22.06 63.78 -8.03
CA GLN A 539 23.39 64.37 -8.24
C GLN A 539 23.25 65.82 -8.70
N GLY A 540 23.79 66.77 -7.93
CA GLY A 540 23.74 68.20 -8.25
C GLY A 540 24.13 69.13 -7.11
N GLN A 541 25.42 69.49 -7.05
CA GLN A 541 25.98 70.71 -6.45
C GLN A 541 25.96 70.92 -4.89
N ASN A 542 27.12 70.60 -4.30
CA ASN A 542 27.89 71.37 -3.30
C ASN A 542 27.34 71.70 -1.88
N PRO A 543 28.24 71.99 -0.91
CA PRO A 543 27.93 71.86 0.52
C PRO A 543 27.81 73.18 1.30
N SER A 544 26.97 73.20 2.35
CA SER A 544 27.13 74.11 3.49
C SER A 544 26.31 73.68 4.72
N GLN A 545 26.98 73.73 5.88
CA GLN A 545 26.42 73.86 7.24
C GLN A 545 25.65 72.67 7.86
N ASN A 546 25.61 72.71 9.20
CA ASN A 546 25.24 71.70 10.20
C ASN A 546 24.39 72.44 11.28
N PRO A 547 23.66 71.79 12.21
CA PRO A 547 23.07 70.45 12.23
C PRO A 547 21.60 70.43 12.74
N SER A 548 21.08 69.23 13.03
CA SER A 548 19.99 68.90 13.99
C SER A 548 18.51 69.14 13.59
N GLN A 549 17.75 68.03 13.48
CA GLN A 549 16.69 67.62 14.43
C GLN A 549 16.14 66.22 14.06
N ASN A 550 15.63 65.46 15.05
CA ASN A 550 15.13 64.08 14.89
C ASN A 550 13.59 64.05 14.68
N PRO A 551 13.07 63.21 13.76
CA PRO A 551 11.68 62.73 13.79
C PRO A 551 11.53 61.29 14.32
N ASN A 552 10.32 60.94 14.74
CA ASN A 552 10.01 59.79 15.61
C ASN A 552 9.54 58.52 14.84
N PRO A 553 10.05 57.30 15.10
CA PRO A 553 9.72 56.11 14.30
C PRO A 553 8.45 55.39 14.76
N ASN A 554 7.26 55.93 14.46
CA ASN A 554 5.99 55.30 14.90
C ASN A 554 4.84 55.22 13.88
N ALA A 555 5.07 55.57 12.59
CA ALA A 555 4.02 55.55 11.57
C ALA A 555 3.71 54.15 10.98
N ASN A 556 4.68 53.22 11.00
CA ASN A 556 4.64 52.01 10.17
C ASN A 556 3.88 50.80 10.74
N GLN A 557 3.47 50.81 12.02
CA GLN A 557 2.76 49.66 12.62
C GLN A 557 1.25 49.68 12.35
N ASN A 558 0.64 50.87 12.31
CA ASN A 558 -0.82 51.02 12.16
C ASN A 558 -1.33 50.59 10.77
N LEU A 559 -0.49 50.68 9.72
CA LEU A 559 -0.87 50.29 8.36
C LEU A 559 -0.99 48.76 8.22
N THR A 560 -0.11 48.00 8.88
CA THR A 560 -0.05 46.54 8.79
C THR A 560 -1.21 45.86 9.52
N GLN A 561 -1.62 46.38 10.69
CA GLN A 561 -2.76 45.83 11.44
C GLN A 561 -4.09 46.03 10.70
N ASN A 562 -4.34 47.23 10.17
CA ASN A 562 -5.54 47.54 9.39
C ASN A 562 -5.67 46.66 8.12
N LEU A 563 -4.56 46.27 7.51
CA LEU A 563 -4.57 45.38 6.34
C LEU A 563 -4.99 43.94 6.69
N ILE A 564 -4.59 43.44 7.86
CA ILE A 564 -4.92 42.08 8.34
C ILE A 564 -6.41 42.00 8.71
N GLN A 565 -6.94 42.97 9.46
CA GLN A 565 -8.36 42.99 9.87
C GLN A 565 -9.33 42.99 8.67
N ASN A 566 -9.03 43.79 7.64
CA ASN A 566 -9.81 43.80 6.39
C ASN A 566 -9.74 42.47 5.63
N LEU A 567 -8.60 41.78 5.66
CA LEU A 567 -8.44 40.47 5.02
C LEU A 567 -9.32 39.41 5.69
N THR A 568 -9.44 39.43 7.02
CA THR A 568 -10.25 38.48 7.79
C THR A 568 -11.75 38.65 7.50
N GLN A 569 -12.27 39.88 7.49
CA GLN A 569 -13.68 40.14 7.16
C GLN A 569 -14.03 39.74 5.71
N SER A 570 -13.12 39.98 4.77
CA SER A 570 -13.27 39.61 3.35
C SER A 570 -13.44 38.11 3.13
N LEU A 571 -12.80 37.27 3.96
CA LEU A 571 -12.92 35.81 3.87
C LEU A 571 -14.30 35.30 4.33
N SER A 572 -14.77 35.72 5.51
CA SER A 572 -16.07 35.27 6.06
C SER A 572 -17.27 35.71 5.21
N GLN A 573 -17.22 36.89 4.57
CA GLN A 573 -18.27 37.31 3.64
C GLN A 573 -18.31 36.47 2.35
N LYS A 574 -17.19 35.86 1.96
CA LYS A 574 -17.11 35.10 0.71
C LYS A 574 -17.60 33.65 0.87
N GLU A 575 -17.30 33.02 1.99
CA GLU A 575 -17.73 31.65 2.32
C GLU A 575 -19.27 31.54 2.34
N ASN A 576 -19.96 32.53 2.93
CA ASN A 576 -21.42 32.62 2.89
C ASN A 576 -22.02 32.80 1.48
N ARG A 577 -21.25 33.29 0.50
CA ARG A 577 -21.74 33.62 -0.85
C ARG A 577 -21.61 32.46 -1.85
N GLU A 578 -20.74 31.48 -1.58
CA GLU A 578 -20.59 30.28 -2.43
C GLU A 578 -21.69 29.22 -2.17
N ASN A 579 -22.41 29.29 -1.04
CA ASN A 579 -23.51 28.37 -0.70
C ASN A 579 -24.84 28.61 -1.46
N GLN A 580 -25.01 29.73 -2.18
CA GLN A 580 -26.34 30.15 -2.68
C GLN A 580 -26.55 30.08 -4.21
N LYS A 581 -25.58 29.61 -5.01
CA LYS A 581 -25.76 29.47 -6.47
C LYS A 581 -25.04 28.25 -7.05
N GLN A 582 -25.80 27.20 -7.38
CA GLN A 582 -25.87 26.66 -8.74
C GLN A 582 -26.97 25.59 -8.92
N SER A 583 -27.73 25.71 -9.99
CA SER A 583 -28.57 24.69 -10.64
C SER A 583 -28.70 25.07 -12.13
N PRO A 584 -28.98 24.12 -13.04
CA PRO A 584 -28.26 24.06 -14.31
C PRO A 584 -28.93 24.75 -15.50
N GLY A 585 -28.13 25.00 -16.55
CA GLY A 585 -28.56 25.40 -17.90
C GLY A 585 -28.00 24.45 -18.96
N GLN A 586 -28.70 24.32 -20.08
CA GLN A 586 -28.60 23.24 -21.07
C GLN A 586 -27.28 23.18 -21.86
N GLU A 587 -26.98 21.97 -22.40
CA GLU A 587 -26.02 21.73 -23.47
C GLU A 587 -26.68 21.84 -24.86
N GLN A 588 -25.87 22.00 -25.91
CA GLN A 588 -26.24 21.68 -27.29
C GLN A 588 -25.12 20.84 -27.94
N ASN A 589 -25.52 19.96 -28.85
CA ASN A 589 -24.61 19.07 -29.59
C ASN A 589 -23.82 19.81 -30.66
N GLU A 590 -22.59 19.36 -30.89
CA GLU A 590 -22.12 19.09 -32.25
C GLU A 590 -21.14 17.90 -32.21
N GLY A 591 -21.06 17.13 -33.28
CA GLY A 591 -20.28 15.89 -33.31
C GLY A 591 -19.58 15.67 -34.64
N ASN A 592 -18.54 14.83 -34.65
CA ASN A 592 -17.94 14.35 -35.90
C ASN A 592 -17.26 12.98 -35.74
N THR A 593 -17.43 12.15 -36.76
CA THR A 593 -16.62 10.95 -37.05
C THR A 593 -15.32 11.39 -37.77
N SER A 594 -14.32 10.58 -38.14
CA SER A 594 -14.19 9.12 -38.34
C SER A 594 -12.69 8.74 -38.43
N ASN A 595 -12.34 7.46 -38.16
CA ASN A 595 -11.16 6.70 -38.67
C ASN A 595 -9.72 7.25 -38.39
N GLY A 596 -8.67 6.43 -38.28
CA GLY A 596 -8.59 4.97 -38.11
C GLY A 596 -7.49 4.30 -38.96
N THR A 597 -6.41 3.80 -38.32
CA THR A 597 -5.48 2.81 -38.92
C THR A 597 -4.62 2.05 -37.88
N ASN A 598 -4.40 0.78 -38.22
CA ASN A 598 -3.28 -0.14 -37.98
C ASN A 598 -1.88 0.51 -37.78
N ASP A 599 -0.82 -0.15 -37.28
CA ASP A 599 -0.60 -1.45 -36.60
C ASP A 599 0.82 -1.40 -35.97
N TYR A 600 1.13 -2.25 -34.98
CA TYR A 600 2.41 -3.01 -34.94
C TYR A 600 2.46 -4.02 -33.78
N ILE A 601 2.98 -5.23 -34.05
CA ILE A 601 3.22 -6.30 -33.06
C ILE A 601 4.73 -6.45 -32.83
N GLY A 602 5.16 -6.67 -31.59
CA GLY A 602 6.56 -6.93 -31.26
C GLY A 602 6.79 -7.42 -29.82
N SER A 603 7.32 -8.64 -29.68
CA SER A 603 7.70 -9.29 -28.41
C SER A 603 8.87 -8.55 -27.71
N VAL A 604 9.27 -8.82 -26.46
CA VAL A 604 9.85 -10.07 -25.93
C VAL A 604 9.66 -10.20 -24.40
N GLU A 605 9.77 -11.43 -23.91
CA GLU A 605 9.52 -11.91 -22.54
C GLU A 605 10.64 -11.58 -21.50
N LYS A 606 10.48 -12.19 -20.31
CA LYS A 606 11.55 -12.84 -19.50
C LYS A 606 12.31 -12.01 -18.45
N TRP A 607 11.75 -11.99 -17.23
CA TRP A 607 12.51 -12.17 -15.99
C TRP A 607 11.78 -13.16 -15.05
N ARG A 608 12.53 -13.83 -14.17
CA ARG A 608 12.06 -14.87 -13.22
C ARG A 608 12.13 -14.37 -11.78
#